data_AF-A0A841S529-F1
#
_entry.id   AF-A0A841S529-F1
#
_cell.length_a   1.000
_cell.length_b   1.000
_cell.length_c   1.000
_cell.angle_alpha   90.00
_cell.angle_beta   90.00
_cell.angle_gamma   90.00
#
_symmetry.space_group_name_H-M   'P 1'
#
loop_
_entity.id
_entity.type
_entity.pdbx_description
1 polymer ?
#
loop_
_entity_poly.entity_id
_entity_poly.type
_entity_poly.pdbx_seq_one_letter_code
_entity_poly.pdbx_strand_id
1 'polypeptide(L)'
;MHGTGPGGRLFVTRVGRFGRIPPKAYCDPVHPNTLSRTWQKARKRALPEQQFLSLLARRPYDLRHAGVSLQLNAGVPATLVAQWAGHSVKVLLDVYAGCIDGQEAAALRRIESALAKPRSVGAAGPRG
;
A
#
# COMPACT_ATOMS: atom_id res chain seq x y z
N MET A 1 2.68 -1.49 22.58
CA MET A 1 2.42 -0.05 22.41
C MET A 1 3.45 0.47 21.40
N HIS A 2 3.03 0.80 20.16
CA HIS A 2 3.95 1.34 19.16
C HIS A 2 4.21 2.81 19.50
N GLY A 3 5.21 3.06 20.34
CA GLY A 3 5.60 4.40 20.73
C GLY A 3 6.27 5.14 19.59
N THR A 4 5.86 6.38 19.37
CA THR A 4 6.61 7.34 18.56
C THR A 4 7.87 7.77 19.32
N GLY A 5 8.94 8.11 18.60
CA GLY A 5 10.11 8.76 19.18
C GLY A 5 9.74 10.14 19.76
N PRO A 6 10.63 10.77 20.55
CA PRO A 6 10.34 12.05 21.18
C PRO A 6 9.97 13.10 20.12
N GLY A 7 8.86 13.81 20.37
CA GLY A 7 8.26 14.72 19.40
C GLY A 7 7.29 14.09 18.39
N GLY A 8 6.83 12.85 18.62
CA GLY A 8 5.81 12.20 17.79
C GLY A 8 6.34 11.60 16.48
N ARG A 9 7.66 11.54 16.30
CA ARG A 9 8.28 11.10 15.04
C ARG A 9 8.45 9.58 15.00
N LEU A 10 8.11 8.98 13.86
CA LEU A 10 8.39 7.57 13.57
C LEU A 10 9.78 7.44 12.93
N PHE A 11 10.43 6.29 13.12
CA PHE A 11 11.78 5.99 12.60
C PHE A 11 12.84 7.00 13.07
N VAL A 12 13.17 6.93 14.37
CA VAL A 12 14.31 7.67 14.95
C VAL A 12 15.56 6.80 14.96
N THR A 13 16.73 7.41 14.75
CA THR A 13 18.00 6.69 14.80
C THR A 13 18.39 6.38 16.25
N ARG A 14 18.00 5.17 16.69
CA ARG A 14 18.43 4.41 17.90
C ARG A 14 17.54 4.60 19.16
N VAL A 15 17.04 3.50 19.70
CA VAL A 15 16.82 3.34 21.16
C VAL A 15 18.20 3.06 21.76
N GLY A 16 18.62 3.87 22.74
CA GLY A 16 19.90 3.71 23.43
C GLY A 16 20.01 2.38 24.20
N ARG A 17 21.14 2.17 24.88
CA ARG A 17 21.38 0.99 25.73
C ARG A 17 20.20 0.81 26.71
N PHE A 18 19.67 -0.41 26.83
CA PHE A 18 18.51 -0.75 27.67
C PHE A 18 17.19 -0.08 27.29
N GLY A 19 16.95 0.22 26.00
CA GLY A 19 15.66 0.77 25.56
C GLY A 19 15.42 2.23 25.97
N ARG A 20 16.44 2.92 26.49
CA ARG A 20 16.36 4.34 26.86
C ARG A 20 16.36 5.20 25.60
N ILE A 21 15.39 6.08 25.47
CA ILE A 21 15.34 7.07 24.40
C ILE A 21 16.59 7.96 24.54
N PRO A 22 17.43 8.10 23.49
CA PRO A 22 18.61 8.94 23.57
C PRO A 22 18.20 10.43 23.71
N PRO A 23 19.12 11.32 24.14
CA PRO A 23 18.85 12.74 24.23
C PRO A 23 18.25 13.30 22.92
N LYS A 24 17.43 14.36 23.01
CA LYS A 24 16.72 14.98 21.87
C LYS A 24 17.62 15.22 20.64
N ALA A 25 18.89 15.54 20.85
CA ALA A 25 19.92 15.75 19.82
C ALA A 25 20.25 14.51 18.97
N TYR A 26 19.80 13.32 19.35
CA TYR A 26 20.00 12.06 18.60
C TYR A 26 18.68 11.45 18.11
N CYS A 27 17.57 12.16 18.27
CA CYS A 27 16.22 11.73 17.87
C CYS A 27 15.80 12.30 16.52
N ASP A 28 16.77 12.51 15.63
CA ASP A 28 16.51 13.02 14.31
C ASP A 28 15.86 11.94 13.44
N PRO A 29 15.00 12.33 12.47
CA PRO A 29 14.50 11.43 11.46
C PRO A 29 15.64 10.69 10.76
N VAL A 30 15.41 9.43 10.37
CA VAL A 30 16.38 8.69 9.55
C VAL A 30 16.79 9.54 8.34
N HIS A 31 18.09 9.82 8.24
CA HIS A 31 18.63 10.57 7.13
C HIS A 31 18.33 9.85 5.80
N PRO A 32 17.94 10.55 4.72
CA PRO A 32 17.59 9.94 3.43
C PRO A 32 18.63 8.97 2.88
N ASN A 33 19.93 9.27 3.04
CA ASN A 33 21.01 8.37 2.63
C ASN A 33 20.98 7.01 3.35
N THR A 34 20.60 6.98 4.63
CA THR A 34 20.47 5.73 5.40
C THR A 34 19.33 4.88 4.86
N LEU A 35 18.21 5.51 4.48
CA LEU A 35 17.09 4.84 3.82
C LEU A 35 17.51 4.28 2.46
N SER A 36 18.16 5.07 1.61
CA SER A 36 18.65 4.63 0.29
C SER A 36 19.63 3.46 0.37
N ARG A 37 20.59 3.49 1.31
CA ARG A 37 21.55 2.39 1.52
C ARG A 37 20.88 1.12 2.01
N THR A 38 19.97 1.25 2.96
CA THR A 38 19.21 0.10 3.50
C THR A 38 18.32 -0.50 2.41
N TRP A 39 17.68 0.33 1.61
CA TRP A 39 16.86 -0.08 0.47
C TRP A 39 17.68 -0.85 -0.58
N GLN A 40 18.85 -0.35 -0.97
CA GLN A 40 19.71 -1.04 -1.94
C GLN A 40 20.13 -2.43 -1.45
N LYS A 41 20.43 -2.57 -0.15
CA LYS A 41 20.72 -3.88 0.47
C LYS A 41 19.51 -4.81 0.45
N ALA A 42 18.33 -4.28 0.74
CA ALA A 42 17.08 -5.05 0.68
C ALA A 42 16.79 -5.55 -0.75
N ARG A 43 16.92 -4.68 -1.76
CA ARG A 43 16.77 -5.07 -3.18
C ARG A 43 17.73 -6.18 -3.58
N LYS A 44 19.01 -6.07 -3.22
CA LYS A 44 20.03 -7.10 -3.55
C LYS A 44 19.72 -8.47 -2.93
N ARG A 45 19.02 -8.51 -1.79
CA ARG A 45 18.63 -9.75 -1.12
C ARG A 45 17.34 -10.35 -1.68
N ALA A 46 16.39 -9.51 -2.10
CA ALA A 46 15.06 -9.94 -2.52
C ALA A 46 14.94 -10.24 -4.02
N LEU A 47 15.77 -9.62 -4.87
CA LEU A 47 15.65 -9.70 -6.33
C LEU A 47 16.77 -10.56 -6.94
N PRO A 48 16.48 -11.36 -7.98
CA PRO A 48 17.50 -11.95 -8.84
C PRO A 48 18.40 -10.89 -9.48
N GLU A 49 19.63 -11.25 -9.83
CA GLU A 49 20.66 -10.31 -10.34
C GLU A 49 20.18 -9.49 -11.54
N GLN A 50 19.57 -10.13 -12.53
CA GLN A 50 19.01 -9.46 -13.71
C GLN A 50 17.95 -8.41 -13.34
N GLN A 51 17.11 -8.69 -12.34
CA GLN A 51 16.07 -7.75 -11.89
C GLN A 51 16.66 -6.63 -11.03
N PHE A 52 17.68 -6.93 -10.23
CA PHE A 52 18.38 -5.92 -9.43
C PHE A 52 19.08 -4.86 -10.29
N LEU A 53 19.68 -5.30 -11.41
CA LEU A 53 20.32 -4.43 -12.40
C LEU A 53 19.30 -3.59 -13.20
N SER A 54 18.05 -4.02 -13.27
CA SER A 54 16.97 -3.27 -13.93
C SER A 54 16.49 -2.06 -13.11
N LEU A 55 15.59 -1.27 -13.70
CA LEU A 55 14.91 -0.16 -13.03
C LEU A 55 13.86 -0.62 -11.99
N LEU A 56 13.60 -1.93 -11.88
CA LEU A 56 12.60 -2.47 -10.97
C LEU A 56 12.88 -2.08 -9.51
N ALA A 57 11.90 -1.41 -8.89
CA ALA A 57 11.94 -1.00 -7.50
C ALA A 57 13.20 -0.18 -7.12
N ARG A 58 13.75 0.58 -8.07
CA ARG A 58 15.01 1.33 -7.90
C ARG A 58 14.92 2.32 -6.74
N ARG A 59 13.75 2.91 -6.50
CA ARG A 59 13.47 3.79 -5.37
C ARG A 59 12.50 3.10 -4.40
N PRO A 60 12.58 3.39 -3.08
CA PRO A 60 11.56 2.92 -2.14
C PRO A 60 10.14 3.35 -2.53
N TYR A 61 10.02 4.54 -3.14
CA TYR A 61 8.74 5.11 -3.58
C TYR A 61 8.08 4.30 -4.71
N ASP A 62 8.83 3.48 -5.44
CA ASP A 62 8.28 2.61 -6.48
C ASP A 62 7.37 1.53 -5.88
N LEU A 63 7.62 1.08 -4.64
CA LEU A 63 6.70 0.17 -3.94
C LEU A 63 5.36 0.82 -3.63
N ARG A 64 5.36 2.13 -3.33
CA ARG A 64 4.12 2.87 -3.10
C ARG A 64 3.30 2.92 -4.39
N HIS A 65 3.94 3.19 -5.53
CA HIS A 65 3.27 3.14 -6.82
C HIS A 65 2.71 1.73 -7.10
N ALA A 66 3.51 0.68 -6.92
CA ALA A 66 3.06 -0.69 -7.13
C ALA A 66 1.87 -1.08 -6.23
N GLY A 67 1.89 -0.67 -4.96
CA GLY A 67 0.81 -0.95 -4.01
C GLY A 67 -0.50 -0.24 -4.39
N VAL A 68 -0.43 1.02 -4.81
CA VAL A 68 -1.61 1.77 -5.26
C VAL A 68 -2.18 1.16 -6.55
N SER A 69 -1.33 0.88 -7.54
CA SER A 69 -1.74 0.21 -8.78
C SER A 69 -2.38 -1.15 -8.49
N LEU A 70 -1.80 -1.96 -7.59
CA LEU A 70 -2.37 -3.25 -7.21
C LEU A 70 -3.77 -3.13 -6.61
N GLN A 71 -3.98 -2.18 -5.69
CA GLN A 71 -5.29 -1.98 -5.06
C GLN A 71 -6.36 -1.58 -6.10
N LEU A 72 -6.00 -0.69 -7.03
CA LEU A 72 -6.90 -0.29 -8.12
C LEU A 72 -7.19 -1.47 -9.05
N ASN A 73 -6.20 -2.29 -9.36
CA ASN A 73 -6.36 -3.44 -10.25
C ASN A 73 -7.12 -4.59 -9.57
N ALA A 74 -7.12 -4.66 -8.24
CA ALA A 74 -8.00 -5.53 -7.49
C ALA A 74 -9.46 -5.02 -7.47
N GLY A 75 -9.71 -3.80 -7.97
CA GLY A 75 -11.02 -3.15 -8.01
C GLY A 75 -11.42 -2.51 -6.68
N VAL A 76 -10.46 -2.18 -5.81
CA VAL A 76 -10.72 -1.38 -4.60
C VAL A 76 -11.20 0.01 -5.04
N PRO A 77 -12.26 0.57 -4.42
CA PRO A 77 -12.75 1.90 -4.75
C PRO A 77 -11.66 2.98 -4.67
N ALA A 78 -11.56 3.79 -5.72
CA ALA A 78 -10.57 4.85 -5.85
C ALA A 78 -10.58 5.85 -4.66
N THR A 79 -11.73 6.08 -4.05
CA THR A 79 -11.89 6.94 -2.86
C THR A 79 -11.12 6.42 -1.65
N LEU A 80 -11.21 5.12 -1.37
CA LEU A 80 -10.49 4.47 -0.26
C LEU A 80 -8.99 4.40 -0.53
N VAL A 81 -8.61 4.06 -1.76
CA VAL A 81 -7.20 4.02 -2.16
C VAL A 81 -6.57 5.42 -2.02
N ALA A 82 -7.27 6.47 -2.46
CA ALA A 82 -6.80 7.85 -2.32
C ALA A 82 -6.64 8.25 -0.84
N GLN A 83 -7.60 7.87 0.01
CA GLN A 83 -7.54 8.11 1.45
C GLN A 83 -6.33 7.44 2.10
N TRP A 84 -6.10 6.14 1.83
CA TRP A 84 -4.95 5.41 2.36
C TRP A 84 -3.62 5.93 1.82
N ALA A 85 -3.62 6.35 0.56
CA ALA A 85 -2.47 6.97 -0.07
C ALA A 85 -2.31 8.46 0.32
N GLY A 86 -3.20 9.04 1.12
CA GLY A 86 -3.08 10.42 1.60
C GLY A 86 -3.05 11.48 0.51
N HIS A 87 -3.76 11.27 -0.60
CA HIS A 87 -3.92 12.26 -1.67
C HIS A 87 -5.38 12.34 -2.14
N SER A 88 -5.68 13.35 -2.95
CA SER A 88 -7.03 13.50 -3.51
C SER A 88 -7.32 12.43 -4.57
N VAL A 89 -8.61 12.16 -4.81
CA VAL A 89 -9.07 11.27 -5.88
C VAL A 89 -8.66 11.81 -7.25
N LYS A 90 -8.67 13.15 -7.42
CA LYS A 90 -8.17 13.79 -8.64
C LYS A 90 -6.72 13.41 -8.92
N VAL A 91 -5.83 13.57 -7.93
CA VAL A 91 -4.41 13.18 -8.06
C VAL A 91 -4.29 11.68 -8.31
N LEU A 92 -5.14 10.86 -7.69
CA LEU A 92 -5.15 9.42 -7.92
C LEU A 92 -5.44 9.11 -9.40
N LEU A 93 -6.49 9.67 -9.97
CA LEU A 93 -6.87 9.41 -11.36
C LEU A 93 -5.85 9.99 -12.35
N ASP A 94 -5.35 11.20 -12.08
CA ASP A 94 -4.33 11.85 -12.92
C ASP A 94 -3.03 11.01 -13.01
N VAL A 95 -2.67 10.27 -11.93
CA VAL A 95 -1.43 9.48 -11.86
C VAL A 95 -1.64 8.01 -12.24
N TYR A 96 -2.80 7.42 -11.92
CA TYR A 96 -3.00 5.97 -11.97
C TYR A 96 -4.13 5.52 -12.92
N ALA A 97 -4.73 6.41 -13.71
CA ALA A 97 -5.77 6.02 -14.68
C ALA A 97 -5.32 4.87 -15.59
N GLY A 98 -4.07 4.87 -16.05
CA GLY A 98 -3.51 3.81 -16.90
C GLY A 98 -3.34 2.45 -16.20
N CYS A 99 -3.41 2.39 -14.87
CA CYS A 99 -3.38 1.11 -14.15
C CYS A 99 -4.74 0.41 -14.20
N ILE A 100 -5.85 1.14 -14.38
CA ILE A 100 -7.23 0.61 -14.39
C ILE A 100 -7.53 -0.15 -15.70
N ASP A 101 -6.55 -0.31 -16.59
CA ASP A 101 -6.71 -1.06 -17.83
C ASP A 101 -7.06 -2.55 -17.58
N GLY A 102 -7.99 -3.09 -18.37
CA GLY A 102 -8.56 -4.43 -18.18
C GLY A 102 -9.61 -4.58 -17.07
N GLN A 103 -9.99 -3.50 -16.36
CA GLN A 103 -11.06 -3.54 -15.36
C GLN A 103 -12.47 -3.65 -15.94
N GLU A 104 -12.66 -3.43 -17.24
CA GLU A 104 -14.00 -3.43 -17.86
C GLU A 104 -14.73 -4.76 -17.65
N ALA A 105 -14.07 -5.88 -17.99
CA ALA A 105 -14.66 -7.21 -17.79
C ALA A 105 -14.91 -7.53 -16.30
N ALA A 106 -14.05 -7.06 -15.40
CA ALA A 106 -14.24 -7.23 -13.97
C ALA A 106 -15.37 -6.35 -13.41
N ALA A 107 -15.52 -5.14 -13.93
CA ALA A 107 -16.60 -4.21 -13.58
C ALA A 107 -17.95 -4.74 -14.08
N LEU A 108 -18.02 -5.22 -15.32
CA LEU A 108 -19.20 -5.86 -15.88
C LEU A 108 -19.63 -7.08 -15.04
N ARG A 109 -18.70 -7.99 -14.69
CA ARG A 109 -19.01 -9.11 -13.80
C ARG A 109 -19.55 -8.68 -12.43
N ARG A 110 -19.03 -7.58 -11.87
CA ARG A 110 -19.53 -7.02 -10.59
C ARG A 110 -20.94 -6.46 -10.75
N ILE A 111 -21.23 -5.77 -11.86
CA ILE A 111 -22.58 -5.27 -12.20
C ILE A 111 -23.55 -6.44 -12.37
N GLU A 112 -23.19 -7.44 -13.17
CA GLU A 112 -23.99 -8.66 -13.36
C GLU A 112 -24.29 -9.35 -12.04
N SER A 113 -23.28 -9.50 -11.17
CA SER A 113 -23.43 -10.10 -9.85
C SER A 113 -24.36 -9.28 -8.94
N ALA A 114 -24.32 -7.95 -9.01
CA ALA A 114 -25.19 -7.08 -8.23
C ALA A 114 -26.64 -7.09 -8.76
N LEU A 115 -26.83 -7.24 -10.07
CA LEU A 115 -28.15 -7.34 -10.72
C LEU A 115 -28.77 -8.73 -10.57
N ALA A 116 -27.96 -9.78 -10.34
CA ALA A 116 -28.44 -11.11 -10.02
C ALA A 116 -29.12 -11.11 -8.65
N LYS A 117 -30.43 -10.83 -8.63
CA LYS A 117 -31.30 -10.87 -7.45
C LYS A 117 -31.05 -12.16 -6.64
N PRO A 118 -30.87 -12.11 -5.30
CA PRO A 118 -30.83 -13.34 -4.53
C PRO A 118 -32.14 -14.09 -4.78
N ARG A 119 -32.04 -15.33 -5.31
CA ARG A 119 -33.19 -16.24 -5.37
C ARG A 119 -33.75 -16.32 -3.96
N SER A 120 -34.92 -15.73 -3.74
CA SER A 120 -35.72 -16.04 -2.56
C SER A 120 -35.97 -17.54 -2.60
N VAL A 121 -35.25 -18.29 -1.75
CA VAL A 121 -35.66 -19.64 -1.39
C VAL A 121 -37.01 -19.46 -0.73
N GLY A 122 -38.07 -19.71 -1.50
CA GLY A 122 -39.43 -19.68 -1.02
C GLY A 122 -39.54 -20.61 0.18
N ALA A 123 -40.08 -20.07 1.27
CA ALA A 123 -40.37 -20.79 2.48
C ALA A 123 -41.13 -22.08 2.15
N ALA A 124 -40.49 -23.23 2.40
CA ALA A 124 -41.20 -24.48 2.54
C ALA A 124 -41.97 -24.40 3.86
N GLY A 125 -43.22 -23.95 3.79
CA GLY A 125 -44.16 -24.03 4.90
C GLY A 125 -44.35 -25.50 5.33
N PRO A 126 -44.54 -25.78 6.63
CA PRO A 126 -44.63 -27.14 7.10
C PRO A 126 -45.93 -27.78 6.60
N ARG A 127 -45.85 -29.00 6.08
CA ARG A 127 -47.00 -29.89 5.92
C ARG A 127 -46.91 -30.99 6.97
N GLY A 128 -47.99 -31.17 7.72
CA GLY A 128 -48.23 -32.33 8.59
C GLY A 128 -48.09 -32.01 10.06
#